data_AF-A0A2S6IGN5-F1
#
_entry.id   AF-A0A2S6IGN5-F1
#
_cell.length_a   1.000
_cell.length_b   1.000
_cell.length_c   1.000
_cell.angle_alpha   90.00
_cell.angle_beta   90.00
_cell.angle_gamma   90.00
#
_symmetry.space_group_name_H-M   'P 1'
#
loop_
_entity.id
_entity.type
_entity.pdbx_description
1 polymer ?
#
loop_
_entity_poly.entity_id
_entity_poly.type
_entity_poly.pdbx_seq_one_letter_code
_entity_poly.pdbx_strand_id
1 'polypeptide(L)'
;MIQTIAVLECFGTLAAEIFEYRFRDVDALIWLGEHVAVWGRVHAVEALCRIAPEEARPWLLRRSCGGGLDTYFAGKVAVAARLHEAMTDSALDGELIDHTGQLLAVMTRAANTGLTLKHYEHGQTVVRAHVRAATQRPPAAKRHLHAAMIAEYLGDEDALRNTSRDERLRLRGQYIDLLSREDWVAQARQDLAERRFEMSWTVKNLLPGLGLAELY
;
A
#
# COMPACT_ATOMS: atom_id res chain seq x y z
N MET A 1 2.39 -28.02 15.11
CA MET A 1 3.69 -27.81 15.79
C MET A 1 4.55 -26.76 15.09
N ILE A 2 4.69 -26.77 13.76
CA ILE A 2 5.46 -25.74 13.01
C ILE A 2 4.85 -24.34 13.18
N GLN A 3 3.53 -24.20 13.15
CA GLN A 3 2.82 -22.93 13.36
C GLN A 3 3.19 -22.25 14.70
N THR A 4 3.35 -23.00 15.78
CA THR A 4 3.68 -22.46 17.10
C THR A 4 5.12 -21.95 17.20
N ILE A 5 6.05 -22.58 16.47
CA ILE A 5 7.47 -22.19 16.44
C ILE A 5 7.70 -21.03 15.46
N ALA A 6 6.96 -20.99 14.35
CA ALA A 6 7.10 -19.98 13.30
C ALA A 6 6.77 -18.54 13.78
N VAL A 7 6.00 -18.40 14.86
CA VAL A 7 5.62 -17.11 15.45
C VAL A 7 6.76 -16.50 16.27
N LEU A 8 7.79 -17.28 16.63
CA LEU A 8 9.00 -16.75 17.24
C LEU A 8 9.84 -16.03 16.18
N GLU A 9 10.26 -14.79 16.48
CA GLU A 9 10.87 -13.84 15.54
C GLU A 9 12.04 -14.42 14.71
N CYS A 10 12.77 -15.38 15.28
CA CYS A 10 13.93 -16.04 14.64
C CYS A 10 13.58 -17.18 13.66
N PHE A 11 12.35 -17.69 13.65
CA PHE A 11 11.98 -18.89 12.88
C PHE A 11 11.00 -18.62 11.74
N GLY A 12 10.45 -17.40 11.62
CA GLY A 12 9.53 -17.04 10.54
C GLY A 12 10.15 -17.21 9.14
N THR A 13 11.40 -16.80 8.97
CA THR A 13 12.15 -17.00 7.70
C THR A 13 12.30 -18.48 7.35
N LEU A 14 12.75 -19.30 8.29
CA LEU A 14 12.95 -20.73 8.06
C LEU A 14 11.62 -21.46 7.78
N ALA A 15 10.55 -21.06 8.48
CA ALA A 15 9.22 -21.61 8.23
C ALA A 15 8.73 -21.27 6.81
N ALA A 16 8.93 -20.03 6.36
CA ALA A 16 8.58 -19.62 5.00
C ALA A 16 9.37 -20.42 3.95
N GLU A 17 10.68 -20.61 4.13
CA GLU A 17 11.49 -21.44 3.24
C GLU A 17 11.01 -22.89 3.18
N ILE A 18 10.69 -23.50 4.32
CA ILE A 18 10.17 -24.87 4.37
C ILE A 18 8.82 -24.97 3.65
N PHE A 19 7.89 -24.05 3.90
CA PHE A 19 6.59 -24.06 3.23
C PHE A 19 6.71 -23.79 1.73
N GLU A 20 7.61 -22.90 1.31
CA GLU A 20 7.84 -22.59 -0.10
C GLU A 20 8.44 -23.77 -0.88
N TYR A 21 9.53 -24.34 -0.36
CA TYR A 21 10.35 -25.29 -1.11
C TYR A 21 9.95 -26.74 -0.88
N ARG A 22 9.44 -27.09 0.32
CA ARG A 22 9.17 -28.48 0.69
C ARG A 22 7.71 -28.88 0.57
N PHE A 23 6.78 -27.97 0.87
CA PHE A 23 5.35 -28.29 0.97
C PHE A 23 4.49 -27.59 -0.08
N ARG A 24 4.92 -26.42 -0.60
CA ARG A 24 4.13 -25.57 -1.49
C ARG A 24 2.73 -25.26 -0.92
N ASP A 25 2.67 -25.07 0.39
CA ASP A 25 1.42 -24.92 1.13
C ASP A 25 1.00 -23.43 1.20
N VAL A 26 0.06 -23.05 0.34
CA VAL A 26 -0.41 -21.67 0.18
C VAL A 26 -1.16 -21.19 1.41
N ASP A 27 -2.02 -22.02 1.98
CA ASP A 27 -2.78 -21.69 3.19
C ASP A 27 -1.85 -21.49 4.39
N ALA A 28 -0.81 -22.33 4.53
CA ALA A 28 0.20 -22.15 5.57
C ALA A 28 1.01 -20.86 5.39
N LEU A 29 1.32 -20.46 4.16
CA LEU A 29 2.02 -19.21 3.87
C LEU A 29 1.14 -17.97 4.09
N ILE A 30 -0.16 -18.05 3.76
CA ILE A 30 -1.14 -17.01 4.10
C ILE A 30 -1.23 -16.87 5.62
N TRP A 31 -1.42 -17.99 6.32
CA TRP A 31 -1.47 -18.01 7.78
C TRP A 31 -0.18 -17.42 8.37
N LEU A 32 0.99 -17.81 7.85
CA LEU A 32 2.26 -17.25 8.30
C LEU A 32 2.30 -15.74 8.09
N GLY A 33 1.97 -15.26 6.88
CA GLY A 33 1.91 -13.85 6.55
C GLY A 33 1.03 -13.03 7.48
N GLU A 34 -0.08 -13.59 7.97
CA GLU A 34 -0.97 -12.94 8.94
C GLU A 34 -0.44 -12.91 10.37
N HIS A 35 0.43 -13.85 10.76
CA HIS A 35 0.79 -14.08 12.16
C HIS A 35 2.24 -13.72 12.51
N VAL A 36 3.10 -13.45 11.52
CA VAL A 36 4.49 -13.04 11.77
C VAL A 36 4.74 -11.61 11.30
N ALA A 37 5.71 -10.95 11.91
CA ALA A 37 6.13 -9.59 11.59
C ALA A 37 7.49 -9.57 10.89
N VAL A 38 7.88 -8.38 10.40
CA VAL A 38 9.25 -8.10 9.91
C VAL A 38 9.66 -9.11 8.83
N TRP A 39 10.79 -9.81 9.01
CA TRP A 39 11.36 -10.68 7.98
C TRP A 39 10.52 -11.91 7.70
N GLY A 40 9.94 -12.55 8.71
CA GLY A 40 9.07 -13.72 8.50
C GLY A 40 7.94 -13.41 7.52
N ARG A 41 7.39 -12.18 7.60
CA ARG A 41 6.31 -11.75 6.72
C ARG A 41 6.81 -11.46 5.33
N VAL A 42 7.97 -10.81 5.21
CA VAL A 42 8.63 -10.59 3.92
C VAL A 42 8.80 -11.92 3.18
N HIS A 43 9.35 -12.94 3.84
CA HIS A 43 9.55 -14.25 3.21
C HIS A 43 8.23 -14.94 2.85
N ALA A 44 7.22 -14.89 3.73
CA ALA A 44 5.91 -15.48 3.45
C ALA A 44 5.24 -14.84 2.21
N VAL A 45 5.20 -13.51 2.15
CA VAL A 45 4.57 -12.78 1.04
C VAL A 45 5.35 -12.97 -0.26
N GLU A 46 6.68 -12.97 -0.21
CA GLU A 46 7.49 -13.24 -1.39
C GLU A 46 7.31 -14.66 -1.92
N ALA A 47 7.23 -15.66 -1.02
CA ALA A 47 6.94 -17.03 -1.40
C ALA A 47 5.58 -17.14 -2.11
N LEU A 48 4.52 -16.52 -1.56
CA LEU A 48 3.20 -16.47 -2.19
C LEU A 48 3.26 -15.85 -3.60
N CYS A 49 4.01 -14.76 -3.77
CA CYS A 49 4.20 -14.13 -5.08
C CYS A 49 4.93 -15.04 -6.09
N ARG A 50 5.81 -15.94 -5.63
CA ARG A 50 6.58 -16.85 -6.49
C ARG A 50 5.83 -18.13 -6.85
N ILE A 51 5.18 -18.77 -5.88
CA ILE A 51 4.71 -20.15 -6.05
C ILE A 51 3.23 -20.27 -6.38
N ALA A 52 2.40 -19.31 -5.95
CA ALA A 52 0.95 -19.39 -6.11
C ALA A 52 0.29 -18.00 -6.21
N PRO A 53 0.73 -17.14 -7.15
CA PRO A 53 0.22 -15.77 -7.23
C PRO A 53 -1.29 -15.71 -7.52
N GLU A 54 -1.84 -16.67 -8.28
CA GLU A 54 -3.27 -16.72 -8.60
C GLU A 54 -4.14 -17.16 -7.43
N GLU A 55 -3.71 -18.20 -6.70
CA GLU A 55 -4.42 -18.74 -5.54
C GLU A 55 -4.39 -17.75 -4.37
N ALA A 56 -3.23 -17.12 -4.14
CA ALA A 56 -3.05 -16.12 -3.10
C ALA A 56 -3.60 -14.74 -3.48
N ARG A 57 -4.01 -14.52 -4.74
CA ARG A 57 -4.39 -13.20 -5.27
C ARG A 57 -5.40 -12.46 -4.40
N PRO A 58 -6.51 -13.08 -3.91
CA PRO A 58 -7.49 -12.35 -3.10
C PRO A 58 -6.90 -11.80 -1.80
N TRP A 59 -5.99 -12.55 -1.16
CA TRP A 59 -5.30 -12.15 0.06
C TRP A 59 -4.22 -11.11 -0.23
N LEU A 60 -3.43 -11.31 -1.28
CA LEU A 60 -2.37 -10.40 -1.70
C LEU A 60 -2.89 -8.98 -1.94
N LEU A 61 -4.08 -8.87 -2.53
CA LEU A 61 -4.75 -7.61 -2.88
C LEU A 61 -5.43 -6.89 -1.70
N ARG A 62 -5.51 -7.50 -0.52
CA ARG A 62 -6.27 -6.97 0.62
C ARG A 62 -5.47 -6.88 1.91
N ARG A 63 -4.52 -7.79 2.11
CA ARG A 63 -3.94 -8.02 3.44
C ARG A 63 -2.43 -8.16 3.47
N SER A 64 -1.73 -8.08 2.33
CA SER A 64 -0.29 -8.38 2.25
C SER A 64 0.62 -7.35 2.91
N CYS A 65 0.16 -6.11 3.14
CA CYS A 65 0.94 -5.04 3.77
C CYS A 65 0.42 -4.71 5.19
N GLY A 66 1.26 -4.06 5.99
CA GLY A 66 1.00 -3.66 7.38
C GLY A 66 2.07 -4.12 8.36
N GLY A 67 3.19 -4.70 7.91
CA GLY A 67 4.19 -5.38 8.74
C GLY A 67 5.52 -4.64 8.92
N GLY A 68 5.61 -3.37 8.49
CA GLY A 68 6.77 -2.49 8.69
C GLY A 68 7.90 -2.63 7.68
N LEU A 69 8.17 -3.84 7.16
CA LEU A 69 9.14 -4.10 6.08
C LEU A 69 8.49 -4.30 4.70
N ASP A 70 7.32 -3.69 4.50
CA ASP A 70 6.51 -3.91 3.29
C ASP A 70 7.22 -3.42 2.01
N THR A 71 8.19 -2.51 2.12
CA THR A 71 8.92 -1.95 0.97
C THR A 71 9.71 -3.00 0.18
N TYR A 72 10.07 -4.13 0.81
CA TYR A 72 10.78 -5.23 0.16
C TYR A 72 9.90 -6.01 -0.84
N PHE A 73 8.60 -6.07 -0.62
CA PHE A 73 7.70 -6.91 -1.41
C PHE A 73 6.49 -6.19 -2.03
N ALA A 74 6.15 -4.96 -1.62
CA ALA A 74 4.94 -4.27 -2.12
C ALA A 74 4.85 -4.23 -3.65
N GLY A 75 5.96 -3.91 -4.34
CA GLY A 75 5.97 -3.94 -5.80
C GLY A 75 5.90 -5.35 -6.39
N LYS A 76 6.45 -6.37 -5.71
CA LYS A 76 6.28 -7.79 -6.12
C LYS A 76 4.81 -8.20 -6.03
N VAL A 77 4.12 -7.80 -4.95
CA VAL A 77 2.67 -8.00 -4.79
C VAL A 77 1.90 -7.33 -5.92
N ALA A 78 2.20 -6.05 -6.22
CA ALA A 78 1.50 -5.31 -7.26
C ALA A 78 1.60 -5.98 -8.65
N VAL A 79 2.75 -6.59 -8.94
CA VAL A 79 2.97 -7.37 -10.18
C VAL A 79 2.27 -8.73 -10.10
N ALA A 80 2.59 -9.55 -9.09
CA ALA A 80 2.09 -10.92 -8.94
C ALA A 80 0.56 -10.99 -8.85
N ALA A 81 -0.06 -10.06 -8.13
CA ALA A 81 -1.50 -10.02 -7.96
C ALA A 81 -2.25 -9.30 -9.10
N ARG A 82 -1.53 -8.84 -10.14
CA ARG A 82 -2.10 -8.10 -11.27
C ARG A 82 -2.96 -6.93 -10.80
N LEU A 83 -2.38 -6.08 -9.94
CA LEU A 83 -3.09 -4.99 -9.25
C LEU A 83 -3.80 -4.04 -10.23
N HIS A 84 -3.19 -3.78 -11.37
CA HIS A 84 -3.77 -2.95 -12.43
C HIS A 84 -5.07 -3.51 -12.99
N GLU A 85 -5.17 -4.82 -13.21
CA GLU A 85 -6.42 -5.45 -13.64
C GLU A 85 -7.50 -5.33 -12.56
N ALA A 86 -7.14 -5.65 -11.31
CA ALA A 86 -8.05 -5.62 -10.17
C ALA A 86 -8.62 -4.21 -9.95
N MET A 87 -7.79 -3.17 -10.05
CA MET A 87 -8.21 -1.78 -9.86
C MET A 87 -9.02 -1.20 -11.02
N THR A 88 -8.99 -1.83 -12.19
CA THR A 88 -9.82 -1.44 -13.34
C THR A 88 -11.12 -2.21 -13.45
N ASP A 89 -11.36 -3.18 -12.56
CA ASP A 89 -12.63 -3.88 -12.49
C ASP A 89 -13.76 -2.92 -12.02
N SER A 90 -14.97 -3.18 -12.51
CA SER A 90 -16.19 -2.47 -12.13
C SER A 90 -16.62 -2.71 -10.68
N ALA A 91 -16.21 -3.81 -10.06
CA ALA A 91 -16.65 -4.23 -8.73
C ALA A 91 -15.55 -4.06 -7.64
N LEU A 92 -15.08 -2.83 -7.44
CA LEU A 92 -14.09 -2.54 -6.38
C LEU A 92 -14.74 -2.54 -4.99
N ASP A 93 -14.27 -3.42 -4.11
CA ASP A 93 -14.60 -3.35 -2.69
C ASP A 93 -13.69 -2.38 -1.92
N GLY A 94 -14.13 -2.00 -0.72
CA GLY A 94 -13.41 -1.04 0.11
C GLY A 94 -12.06 -1.54 0.63
N GLU A 95 -11.90 -2.84 0.83
CA GLU A 95 -10.65 -3.43 1.36
C GLU A 95 -9.55 -3.40 0.30
N LEU A 96 -9.90 -3.73 -0.95
CA LEU A 96 -9.02 -3.60 -2.11
C LEU A 96 -8.58 -2.15 -2.32
N ILE A 97 -9.49 -1.19 -2.23
CA ILE A 97 -9.16 0.24 -2.40
C ILE A 97 -8.18 0.69 -1.31
N ASP A 98 -8.47 0.37 -0.06
CA ASP A 98 -7.64 0.78 1.08
C ASP A 98 -6.24 0.17 1.03
N HIS A 99 -6.17 -1.13 0.70
CA HIS A 99 -4.91 -1.85 0.57
C HIS A 99 -4.11 -1.39 -0.65
N THR A 100 -4.77 -1.05 -1.75
CA THR A 100 -4.13 -0.41 -2.91
C THR A 100 -3.47 0.91 -2.53
N GLY A 101 -4.17 1.76 -1.76
CA GLY A 101 -3.59 3.00 -1.25
C GLY A 101 -2.35 2.75 -0.41
N GLN A 102 -2.36 1.70 0.42
CA GLN A 102 -1.21 1.29 1.22
C GLN A 102 -0.04 0.81 0.35
N LEU A 103 -0.29 -0.07 -0.63
CA LEU A 103 0.73 -0.55 -1.56
C LEU A 103 1.40 0.62 -2.31
N LEU A 104 0.60 1.52 -2.87
CA LEU A 104 1.10 2.71 -3.57
C LEU A 104 1.95 3.57 -2.65
N ALA A 105 1.47 3.87 -1.44
CA ALA A 105 2.20 4.67 -0.45
C ALA A 105 3.52 4.01 -0.01
N VAL A 106 3.55 2.68 0.16
CA VAL A 106 4.79 1.95 0.45
C VAL A 106 5.76 2.03 -0.74
N MET A 107 5.25 1.89 -1.95
CA MET A 107 6.05 1.93 -3.18
C MET A 107 6.64 3.33 -3.50
N THR A 108 6.07 4.41 -2.96
CA THR A 108 6.70 5.75 -3.06
C THR A 108 7.99 5.84 -2.24
N ARG A 109 8.14 5.00 -1.21
CA ARG A 109 9.29 4.98 -0.29
C ARG A 109 10.21 3.77 -0.47
N ALA A 110 9.92 2.89 -1.43
CA ALA A 110 10.61 1.61 -1.55
C ALA A 110 12.07 1.70 -2.06
N ALA A 111 12.51 2.87 -2.54
CA ALA A 111 13.87 3.20 -2.99
C ALA A 111 14.82 1.99 -3.22
N ASN A 112 15.72 1.72 -2.28
CA ASN A 112 16.76 0.69 -2.38
C ASN A 112 16.32 -0.72 -1.92
N THR A 113 15.04 -0.92 -1.62
CA THR A 113 14.55 -2.16 -0.99
C THR A 113 13.66 -3.01 -1.92
N GLY A 114 13.02 -2.40 -2.91
CA GLY A 114 12.11 -3.12 -3.80
C GLY A 114 11.68 -2.31 -5.02
N LEU A 115 10.76 -2.89 -5.80
CA LEU A 115 10.19 -2.22 -6.96
C LEU A 115 9.40 -0.97 -6.52
N THR A 116 9.89 0.20 -6.94
CA THR A 116 9.28 1.49 -6.61
C THR A 116 8.14 1.85 -7.55
N LEU A 117 7.28 2.79 -7.14
CA LEU A 117 6.20 3.29 -7.99
C LEU A 117 6.71 3.96 -9.28
N LYS A 118 7.94 4.49 -9.27
CA LYS A 118 8.62 5.04 -10.46
C LYS A 118 8.81 3.98 -11.55
N HIS A 119 9.11 2.75 -11.15
CA HIS A 119 9.47 1.65 -12.05
C HIS A 119 8.34 0.65 -12.27
N TYR A 120 7.20 0.81 -11.60
CA TYR A 120 6.04 -0.04 -11.83
C TYR A 120 5.34 0.36 -13.13
N GLU A 121 5.35 -0.55 -14.11
CA GLU A 121 4.85 -0.33 -15.47
C GLU A 121 3.44 0.26 -15.51
N HIS A 122 2.54 -0.25 -14.65
CA HIS A 122 1.14 0.18 -14.59
C HIS A 122 0.87 1.25 -13.51
N GLY A 123 1.91 1.92 -13.00
CA GLY A 123 1.80 2.89 -11.91
C GLY A 123 0.78 3.99 -12.17
N GLN A 124 0.79 4.56 -13.38
CA GLN A 124 -0.18 5.59 -13.79
C GLN A 124 -1.62 5.07 -13.74
N THR A 125 -1.85 3.88 -14.30
CA THR A 125 -3.18 3.26 -14.39
C THR A 125 -3.74 3.02 -12.99
N VAL A 126 -2.94 2.44 -12.09
CA VAL A 126 -3.36 2.14 -10.71
C VAL A 126 -3.58 3.41 -9.91
N VAL A 127 -2.69 4.41 -10.00
CA VAL A 127 -2.84 5.69 -9.29
C VAL A 127 -4.12 6.41 -9.73
N ARG A 128 -4.42 6.41 -11.04
CA ARG A 128 -5.64 7.01 -11.61
C ARG A 128 -6.90 6.27 -11.15
N ALA A 129 -6.88 4.95 -11.15
CA ALA A 129 -8.01 4.14 -10.68
C ALA A 129 -8.24 4.34 -9.18
N HIS A 130 -7.16 4.33 -8.39
CA HIS A 130 -7.22 4.50 -6.93
C HIS A 130 -7.80 5.86 -6.54
N VAL A 131 -7.33 6.98 -7.11
CA VAL A 131 -7.87 8.30 -6.72
C VAL A 131 -9.35 8.44 -7.06
N ARG A 132 -9.81 7.87 -8.19
CA ARG A 132 -11.24 7.83 -8.55
C ARG A 132 -12.07 6.99 -7.58
N ALA A 133 -11.55 5.86 -7.14
CA ALA A 133 -12.24 5.00 -6.19
C ALA A 133 -12.26 5.62 -4.78
N ALA A 134 -11.14 6.23 -4.36
CA ALA A 134 -10.97 6.87 -3.07
C ALA A 134 -11.94 8.05 -2.86
N THR A 135 -12.31 8.79 -3.91
CA THR A 135 -13.30 9.87 -3.78
C THR A 135 -14.70 9.38 -3.42
N GLN A 136 -15.01 8.10 -3.63
CA GLN A 136 -16.29 7.49 -3.25
C GLN A 136 -16.24 6.84 -1.86
N ARG A 137 -15.12 6.97 -1.14
CA ARG A 137 -14.93 6.39 0.19
C ARG A 137 -15.09 7.46 1.28
N PRO A 138 -15.63 7.08 2.45
CA PRO A 138 -15.60 7.97 3.59
C PRO A 138 -14.15 8.25 4.01
N PRO A 139 -13.86 9.40 4.63
CA PRO A 139 -12.53 9.69 5.13
C PRO A 139 -12.11 8.71 6.23
N ALA A 140 -10.79 8.49 6.35
CA ALA A 140 -10.17 7.76 7.46
C ALA A 140 -8.71 8.20 7.61
N ALA A 141 -8.15 8.14 8.82
CA ALA A 141 -6.76 8.52 9.10
C ALA A 141 -5.74 7.88 8.15
N LYS A 142 -5.84 6.57 7.91
CA LYS A 142 -4.94 5.84 6.98
C LYS A 142 -5.11 6.29 5.54
N ARG A 143 -6.35 6.56 5.10
CA ARG A 143 -6.62 7.06 3.73
C ARG A 143 -6.01 8.44 3.51
N HIS A 144 -6.09 9.33 4.51
CA HIS A 144 -5.41 10.63 4.49
C HIS A 144 -3.90 10.47 4.34
N LEU A 145 -3.29 9.65 5.20
CA LEU A 145 -1.85 9.38 5.14
C LEU A 145 -1.45 8.88 3.75
N HIS A 146 -2.10 7.84 3.23
CA HIS A 146 -1.77 7.27 1.92
C HIS A 146 -1.98 8.30 0.79
N ALA A 147 -3.10 9.03 0.79
CA ALA A 147 -3.38 10.07 -0.20
C ALA A 147 -2.32 11.19 -0.20
N ALA A 148 -1.92 11.65 0.98
CA ALA A 148 -0.89 12.69 1.13
C ALA A 148 0.48 12.20 0.66
N MET A 149 0.87 10.96 1.00
CA MET A 149 2.13 10.36 0.54
C MET A 149 2.19 10.22 -0.98
N ILE A 150 1.07 9.82 -1.60
CA ILE A 150 0.98 9.70 -3.06
C ILE A 150 1.01 11.09 -3.70
N ALA A 151 0.29 12.08 -3.15
CA ALA A 151 0.29 13.45 -3.67
C ALA A 151 1.68 14.12 -3.59
N GLU A 152 2.41 13.89 -2.50
CA GLU A 152 3.79 14.38 -2.34
C GLU A 152 4.70 13.76 -3.40
N TYR A 153 4.66 12.43 -3.52
CA TYR A 153 5.43 11.70 -4.54
C TYR A 153 5.13 12.20 -5.95
N LEU A 154 3.86 12.42 -6.30
CA LEU A 154 3.48 12.93 -7.62
C LEU A 154 3.97 14.37 -7.87
N GLY A 155 4.47 15.09 -6.86
CA GLY A 155 5.15 16.37 -7.02
C GLY A 155 6.56 16.23 -7.62
N ASP A 156 7.24 15.13 -7.35
CA ASP A 156 8.61 14.84 -7.83
C ASP A 156 8.66 14.77 -9.36
N GLU A 157 9.67 15.41 -9.96
CA GLU A 157 9.89 15.41 -11.42
C GLU A 157 10.10 14.02 -11.98
N ASP A 158 10.67 13.12 -11.17
CA ASP A 158 11.02 11.76 -11.51
C ASP A 158 9.92 10.74 -11.21
N ALA A 159 8.77 11.18 -10.69
CA ALA A 159 7.67 10.28 -10.37
C ALA A 159 6.99 9.73 -11.62
N LEU A 160 6.59 8.44 -11.56
CA LEU A 160 5.94 7.70 -12.65
C LEU A 160 6.68 7.83 -14.00
N ARG A 161 7.77 7.07 -14.18
CA ARG A 161 8.70 7.18 -15.32
C ARG A 161 8.03 7.29 -16.70
N ASN A 162 6.90 6.62 -16.91
CA ASN A 162 6.19 6.55 -18.19
C ASN A 162 4.99 7.51 -18.29
N THR A 163 4.88 8.51 -17.40
CA THR A 163 3.77 9.47 -17.35
C THR A 163 4.24 10.87 -17.71
N SER A 164 3.46 11.60 -18.52
CA SER A 164 3.77 13.00 -18.83
C SER A 164 3.65 13.87 -17.58
N ARG A 165 4.40 14.99 -17.55
CA ARG A 165 4.34 15.97 -16.46
C ARG A 165 2.90 16.45 -16.21
N ASP A 166 2.17 16.80 -17.26
CA ASP A 166 0.81 17.34 -17.14
C ASP A 166 -0.15 16.33 -16.51
N GLU A 167 -0.07 15.06 -16.92
CA GLU A 167 -0.94 14.02 -16.37
C GLU A 167 -0.55 13.65 -14.94
N ARG A 168 0.76 13.64 -14.61
CA ARG A 168 1.23 13.48 -13.23
C ARG A 168 0.70 14.60 -12.32
N LEU A 169 0.81 15.86 -12.75
CA LEU A 169 0.32 17.00 -11.99
C LEU A 169 -1.21 17.02 -11.89
N ARG A 170 -1.92 16.53 -12.91
CA ARG A 170 -3.37 16.32 -12.85
C ARG A 170 -3.75 15.30 -11.79
N LEU A 171 -3.06 14.16 -11.73
CA LEU A 171 -3.27 13.14 -10.69
C LEU A 171 -2.95 13.70 -9.30
N ARG A 172 -1.87 14.48 -9.17
CA ARG A 172 -1.53 15.17 -7.92
C ARG A 172 -2.68 16.10 -7.48
N GLY A 173 -3.21 16.91 -8.40
CA GLY A 173 -4.35 17.79 -8.15
C GLY A 173 -5.57 17.02 -7.61
N GLN A 174 -5.89 15.86 -8.19
CA GLN A 174 -7.02 15.04 -7.73
C GLN A 174 -6.87 14.54 -6.28
N TYR A 175 -5.67 14.20 -5.84
CA TYR A 175 -5.43 13.86 -4.42
C TYR A 175 -5.50 15.08 -3.52
N ILE A 176 -5.01 16.23 -3.97
CA ILE A 176 -5.11 17.49 -3.21
C ILE A 176 -6.57 17.90 -3.06
N ASP A 177 -7.36 17.82 -4.12
CA ASP A 177 -8.80 18.08 -4.08
C ASP A 177 -9.50 17.14 -3.09
N LEU A 178 -9.17 15.84 -3.12
CA LEU A 178 -9.68 14.85 -2.16
C LEU A 178 -9.35 15.23 -0.72
N LEU A 179 -8.09 15.58 -0.44
CA LEU A 179 -7.62 16.01 0.88
C LEU A 179 -8.19 17.38 1.31
N SER A 180 -8.71 18.17 0.38
CA SER A 180 -9.27 19.50 0.68
C SER A 180 -10.78 19.47 0.84
N ARG A 181 -11.44 18.31 0.66
CA ARG A 181 -12.88 18.18 0.87
C ARG A 181 -13.25 18.41 2.32
N GLU A 182 -14.38 19.07 2.52
CA GLU A 182 -14.89 19.45 3.84
C GLU A 182 -15.07 18.23 4.77
N ASP A 183 -15.61 17.12 4.26
CA ASP A 183 -15.79 15.89 5.05
C ASP A 183 -14.45 15.27 5.47
N TRP A 184 -13.43 15.32 4.60
CA TRP A 184 -12.08 14.85 4.89
C TRP A 184 -11.38 15.72 5.93
N VAL A 185 -11.40 17.04 5.75
CA VAL A 185 -10.83 18.00 6.70
C VAL A 185 -11.49 17.88 8.08
N ALA A 186 -12.83 17.76 8.14
CA ALA A 186 -13.55 17.61 9.39
C ALA A 186 -13.14 16.32 10.13
N GLN A 187 -13.08 15.18 9.44
CA GLN A 187 -12.63 13.92 10.03
C GLN A 187 -11.18 14.00 10.51
N ALA A 188 -10.30 14.61 9.72
CA ALA A 188 -8.90 14.76 10.09
C ALA A 188 -8.69 15.62 11.33
N ARG A 189 -9.46 16.71 11.50
CA ARG A 189 -9.44 17.52 12.73
C ARG A 189 -9.89 16.71 13.94
N GLN A 190 -10.91 15.86 13.79
CA GLN A 190 -11.31 14.92 14.84
C GLN A 190 -10.19 13.93 15.17
N ASP A 191 -9.59 13.31 14.16
CA ASP A 191 -8.49 12.35 14.32
C ASP A 191 -7.26 13.00 15.01
N LEU A 192 -6.97 14.28 14.73
CA LEU A 192 -5.94 15.06 15.42
C LEU A 192 -6.27 15.30 16.90
N ALA A 193 -7.53 15.66 17.20
CA ALA A 193 -7.99 15.83 18.57
C ALA A 193 -7.89 14.51 19.36
N GLU A 194 -8.15 13.39 18.71
CA GLU A 194 -7.96 12.03 19.24
C GLU A 194 -6.49 11.56 19.29
N ARG A 195 -5.55 12.39 18.83
CA ARG A 195 -4.11 12.08 18.77
C ARG A 195 -3.79 10.81 17.97
N ARG A 196 -4.53 10.57 16.88
CA ARG A 196 -4.22 9.50 15.92
C ARG A 196 -2.85 9.76 15.32
N PHE A 197 -1.93 8.80 15.50
CA PHE A 197 -0.54 8.93 15.08
C PHE A 197 -0.42 9.26 13.58
N GLU A 198 -1.18 8.56 12.74
CA GLU A 198 -1.16 8.75 11.28
C GLU A 198 -1.49 10.20 10.90
N MET A 199 -2.49 10.80 11.53
CA MET A 199 -2.87 12.19 11.24
C MET A 199 -1.89 13.20 11.82
N SER A 200 -1.45 13.02 13.07
CA SER A 200 -0.42 13.90 13.65
C SER A 200 0.86 13.91 12.82
N TRP A 201 1.28 12.75 12.30
CA TRP A 201 2.44 12.66 11.42
C TRP A 201 2.16 13.29 10.05
N THR A 202 1.00 13.05 9.44
CA THR A 202 0.63 13.59 8.12
C THR A 202 0.61 15.11 8.11
N VAL A 203 -0.05 15.74 9.09
CA VAL A 203 -0.13 17.21 9.21
C VAL A 203 1.24 17.84 9.39
N LYS A 204 2.11 17.20 10.17
CA LYS A 204 3.44 17.75 10.44
C LYS A 204 4.39 17.61 9.25
N ASN A 205 4.34 16.50 8.52
CA ASN A 205 5.39 16.14 7.57
C ASN A 205 4.98 16.31 6.10
N LEU A 206 3.70 16.14 5.76
CA LEU A 206 3.27 16.08 4.35
C LEU A 206 2.43 17.30 3.93
N LEU A 207 1.44 17.67 4.75
CA LEU A 207 0.50 18.74 4.38
C LEU A 207 1.15 20.11 4.09
N PRO A 208 2.24 20.53 4.76
CA PRO A 208 2.94 21.76 4.42
C PRO A 208 3.49 21.74 2.99
N GLY A 209 4.11 20.64 2.56
CA GLY A 209 4.62 20.47 1.19
C GLY A 209 3.52 20.39 0.13
N LEU A 210 2.29 20.12 0.54
CA LEU A 210 1.10 20.12 -0.31
C LEU A 210 0.36 21.47 -0.31
N GLY A 211 0.76 22.43 0.53
CA GLY A 211 0.04 23.71 0.68
C GLY A 211 -1.29 23.58 1.40
N LEU A 212 -1.47 22.55 2.23
CA LEU A 212 -2.74 22.23 2.92
C LEU A 212 -2.69 22.49 4.43
N ALA A 213 -1.57 22.99 4.97
CA ALA A 213 -1.38 23.16 6.40
C ALA A 213 -2.46 24.04 7.07
N GLU A 214 -2.97 25.06 6.38
CA GLU A 214 -3.96 25.98 6.94
C GLU A 214 -5.38 25.39 7.05
N LEU A 215 -5.63 24.25 6.39
CA LEU A 215 -6.93 23.59 6.45
C LEU A 215 -7.10 22.73 7.71
N TYR A 216 -6.02 22.32 8.38
CA TYR A 216 -6.02 21.28 9.42
C TYR A 216 -5.58 21.84 10.78
#